data_AF-A0A091BH09-F1
#
_entry.id   AF-A0A091BH09-F1
#
_cell.length_a   1.000
_cell.length_b   1.000
_cell.length_c   1.000
_cell.angle_alpha   90.00
_cell.angle_beta   90.00
_cell.angle_gamma   90.00
#
_symmetry.space_group_name_H-M   'P 1'
#
loop_
_entity.id
_entity.type
_entity.pdbx_description
1 polymer ?
#
loop_
_entity_poly.entity_id
_entity_poly.type
_entity_poly.pdbx_seq_one_letter_code
_entity_poly.pdbx_strand_id
1 'polypeptide(L)'
;MVLLNVEVIAVQFSLLRMGSLLILLMLTAFAAAPAQASFPDCNNSAYLARFDARLARESGFLCVESEHVPITSDAGTTHVRIIQHLVADWATRPGAMRSLKEGVSSSARAMSALGGFRISDVSILLVDGFGPGGGSERFGDIAAWTSFDGGDECRITVWLLGPGATASYGAAVVAHELFHCVQRSSLSDAQLRSSSGGGVAGGGTWWTEGSADWFVTLAIPTTPRFMADRVRSFDADSPTTPLNRMSYDAYVFFAWLGGARGPNSVVPFLRAMASSAAESAQRSAMSAALPADQWLRYAQDYRDQRIRDGHGASIGSTPQVGPTYDWEATRTQRIELLPFVIKRANLSFRCGRWRLDPQPRRFHAAKPASGDAWAPIPTTIDAMDGTTREFRFVGIATGTSNVALQVAATREASCQECQASREIDRCLIGTWQLTTDGMQQWVREHAPNFHITRASTEGNTLTLNEDRTFMTGSSHVSASGEMSTPGARAHGTARLAGQVSGRWSAAGGRFNMCPDAGAVAGSVTTTIHGRTITSPMPVNALQPYSQPYVCSGSSLRVTTPVGGGSTVTSVYTKVSGPR
;
A
#
# COMPACT_ATOMS: atom_id res chain seq x y z
N MET A 1 47.26 -77.60 -68.50
CA MET A 1 46.49 -77.91 -69.72
C MET A 1 45.46 -76.80 -69.87
N VAL A 2 45.62 -75.98 -70.93
CA VAL A 2 44.67 -75.02 -71.55
C VAL A 2 44.13 -73.89 -70.64
N LEU A 3 44.69 -72.66 -70.63
CA LEU A 3 44.66 -71.54 -71.61
C LEU A 3 43.36 -70.70 -71.63
N LEU A 4 43.57 -69.37 -71.60
CA LEU A 4 42.75 -68.24 -72.11
C LEU A 4 41.57 -67.77 -71.22
N ASN A 5 41.19 -66.49 -71.15
CA ASN A 5 41.76 -65.15 -71.41
C ASN A 5 40.62 -64.14 -71.08
N VAL A 6 40.96 -62.85 -71.07
CA VAL A 6 40.09 -61.67 -71.35
C VAL A 6 39.53 -60.85 -70.18
N GLU A 7 40.02 -59.61 -70.19
CA GLU A 7 39.62 -58.33 -69.59
C GLU A 7 38.15 -57.88 -69.78
N VAL A 8 37.87 -56.71 -69.21
CA VAL A 8 36.81 -55.73 -69.52
C VAL A 8 35.52 -55.90 -68.70
N ILE A 9 35.34 -55.04 -67.70
CA ILE A 9 34.16 -54.16 -67.47
C ILE A 9 34.59 -53.14 -66.40
N ALA A 10 35.24 -52.06 -66.85
CA ALA A 10 35.17 -50.76 -66.21
C ALA A 10 34.39 -49.87 -67.19
N VAL A 11 33.64 -48.89 -66.68
CA VAL A 11 32.69 -48.03 -67.44
C VAL A 11 31.27 -48.59 -67.58
N GLN A 12 30.59 -48.88 -66.46
CA GLN A 12 29.11 -48.77 -66.40
C GLN A 12 28.56 -48.21 -65.07
N PHE A 13 29.38 -47.96 -64.04
CA PHE A 13 28.90 -47.52 -62.72
C PHE A 13 28.73 -46.00 -62.52
N SER A 14 29.10 -45.15 -63.49
CA SER A 14 29.06 -43.68 -63.32
C SER A 14 27.78 -43.01 -63.82
N LEU A 15 26.97 -43.65 -64.68
CA LEU A 15 25.73 -43.04 -65.21
C LEU A 15 24.50 -43.29 -64.33
N LEU A 16 24.46 -44.38 -63.55
CA LEU A 16 23.34 -44.66 -62.63
C LEU A 16 23.38 -43.85 -61.32
N ARG A 17 24.55 -43.35 -60.91
CA ARG A 17 24.68 -42.48 -59.72
C ARG A 17 24.27 -41.03 -59.99
N MET A 18 24.45 -40.52 -61.21
CA MET A 18 23.98 -39.16 -61.57
C MET A 18 22.46 -39.10 -61.75
N GLY A 19 21.83 -40.12 -62.34
CA GLY A 19 20.37 -40.16 -62.49
C GLY A 19 19.62 -40.25 -61.15
N SER A 20 20.13 -41.04 -60.20
CA SER A 20 19.52 -41.19 -58.88
C SER A 20 19.65 -39.95 -58.01
N LEU A 21 20.75 -39.18 -58.15
CA LEU A 21 20.93 -37.91 -57.45
C LEU A 21 20.02 -36.81 -58.02
N LEU A 22 19.81 -36.78 -59.34
CA LEU A 22 18.92 -35.82 -60.00
C LEU A 22 17.44 -36.08 -59.67
N ILE A 23 17.04 -37.34 -59.60
CA ILE A 23 15.67 -37.74 -59.22
C ILE A 23 15.42 -37.42 -57.73
N LEU A 24 16.39 -37.65 -56.85
CA LEU A 24 16.27 -37.28 -55.43
C LEU A 24 16.21 -35.75 -55.23
N LEU A 25 17.00 -34.97 -55.99
CA LEU A 25 16.96 -33.51 -55.99
C LEU A 25 15.64 -32.95 -56.54
N MET A 26 15.08 -33.56 -57.59
CA MET A 26 13.77 -33.17 -58.11
C MET A 26 12.65 -33.54 -57.13
N LEU A 27 12.68 -34.71 -56.49
CA LEU A 27 11.67 -35.09 -55.48
C LEU A 27 11.73 -34.22 -54.21
N THR A 28 12.90 -33.70 -53.82
CA THR A 28 12.97 -32.70 -52.73
C THR A 28 12.48 -31.31 -53.13
N ALA A 29 12.55 -30.94 -54.42
CA ALA A 29 12.06 -29.65 -54.90
C ALA A 29 10.53 -29.57 -54.99
N PHE A 30 9.82 -30.69 -55.14
CA PHE A 30 8.35 -30.74 -55.18
C PHE A 30 7.68 -30.99 -53.82
N ALA A 31 8.46 -31.21 -52.75
CA ALA A 31 7.96 -31.38 -51.38
C ALA A 31 8.12 -30.12 -50.50
N ALA A 32 8.51 -28.99 -51.08
CA ALA A 32 8.30 -27.71 -50.43
C ALA A 32 6.80 -27.41 -50.49
N ALA A 33 6.07 -27.82 -49.45
CA ALA A 33 4.72 -27.32 -49.23
C ALA A 33 4.77 -25.78 -49.39
N PRO A 34 3.83 -25.17 -50.12
CA PRO A 34 3.82 -23.72 -50.26
C PRO A 34 3.91 -23.15 -48.86
N ALA A 35 4.93 -22.33 -48.60
CA ALA A 35 5.05 -21.62 -47.34
C ALA A 35 3.70 -20.92 -47.17
N GLN A 36 2.86 -21.43 -46.26
CA GLN A 36 1.61 -20.76 -45.95
C GLN A 36 2.01 -19.36 -45.55
N ALA A 37 1.54 -18.37 -46.30
CA ALA A 37 1.79 -16.98 -45.95
C ALA A 37 1.36 -16.84 -44.49
N SER A 38 2.30 -16.42 -43.63
CA SER A 38 2.05 -16.25 -42.18
C SER A 38 0.92 -15.27 -41.90
N PHE A 39 0.56 -14.47 -42.90
CA PHE A 39 -0.52 -13.50 -42.81
C PHE A 39 -1.52 -13.58 -43.97
N PRO A 40 -2.78 -13.16 -43.75
CA PRO A 40 -3.74 -12.95 -44.82
C PRO A 40 -3.30 -11.86 -45.81
N ASP A 41 -3.80 -11.95 -47.05
CA ASP A 41 -3.59 -10.95 -48.10
C ASP A 41 -4.18 -9.60 -47.69
N CYS A 42 -3.31 -8.59 -47.57
CA CYS A 42 -3.72 -7.28 -47.12
C CYS A 42 -4.42 -6.43 -48.19
N ASN A 43 -4.47 -6.89 -49.44
CA ASN A 43 -5.31 -6.29 -50.49
C ASN A 43 -6.76 -6.81 -50.45
N ASN A 44 -7.07 -7.80 -49.61
CA ASN A 44 -8.43 -8.31 -49.47
C ASN A 44 -9.26 -7.35 -48.59
N SER A 45 -10.30 -6.75 -49.17
CA SER A 45 -11.18 -5.81 -48.45
C SER A 45 -11.91 -6.43 -47.25
N ALA A 46 -12.24 -7.73 -47.30
CA ALA A 46 -12.82 -8.43 -46.16
C ALA A 46 -11.82 -8.62 -45.02
N TYR A 47 -10.53 -8.74 -45.34
CA TYR A 47 -9.46 -8.74 -44.33
C TYR A 47 -9.25 -7.34 -43.74
N LEU A 48 -9.19 -6.29 -44.57
CA LEU A 48 -9.07 -4.91 -44.09
C LEU A 48 -10.28 -4.48 -43.22
N ALA A 49 -11.48 -4.97 -43.54
CA ALA A 49 -12.70 -4.75 -42.74
C ALA A 49 -12.57 -5.21 -41.28
N ARG A 50 -11.63 -6.12 -41.00
CA ARG A 50 -11.33 -6.62 -39.65
C ARG A 50 -10.55 -5.61 -38.80
N PHE A 51 -9.94 -4.58 -39.40
CA PHE A 51 -9.30 -3.47 -38.69
C PHE A 51 -10.27 -2.31 -38.49
N ASP A 52 -11.05 -1.99 -39.53
CA ASP A 52 -12.12 -1.00 -39.50
C ASP A 52 -13.14 -1.33 -40.60
N ALA A 53 -14.42 -1.45 -40.24
CA ALA A 53 -15.47 -1.84 -41.18
C ALA A 53 -15.62 -0.88 -42.38
N ARG A 54 -15.16 0.38 -42.26
CA ARG A 54 -15.19 1.36 -43.36
C ARG A 54 -14.25 0.98 -44.51
N LEU A 55 -13.14 0.30 -44.21
CA LEU A 55 -12.17 -0.15 -45.21
C LEU A 55 -12.75 -1.21 -46.16
N ALA A 56 -13.82 -1.92 -45.75
CA ALA A 56 -14.53 -2.86 -46.62
C ALA A 56 -15.11 -2.20 -47.88
N ARG A 57 -15.40 -0.89 -47.80
CA ARG A 57 -16.05 -0.09 -48.85
C ARG A 57 -15.08 0.80 -49.60
N GLU A 58 -13.83 0.85 -49.18
CA GLU A 58 -12.82 1.71 -49.78
C GLU A 58 -12.30 1.06 -51.07
N SER A 59 -12.80 1.53 -52.21
CA SER A 59 -12.30 1.13 -53.51
C SER A 59 -10.93 1.76 -53.73
N GLY A 60 -9.89 0.95 -53.90
CA GLY A 60 -8.55 1.45 -54.25
C GLY A 60 -7.53 1.45 -53.12
N PHE A 61 -7.82 0.83 -51.97
CA PHE A 61 -6.79 0.59 -50.95
C PHE A 61 -5.69 -0.32 -51.52
N LEU A 62 -4.57 0.28 -51.91
CA LEU A 62 -3.40 -0.42 -52.41
C LEU A 62 -2.51 -0.77 -51.23
N CYS A 63 -2.68 -1.97 -50.69
CA CYS A 63 -1.95 -2.36 -49.50
C CYS A 63 -0.48 -2.65 -49.81
N VAL A 64 0.41 -2.08 -49.01
CA VAL A 64 1.84 -2.42 -49.00
C VAL A 64 2.30 -2.75 -47.59
N GLU A 65 3.18 -3.74 -47.49
CA GLU A 65 3.92 -4.06 -46.27
C GLU A 65 5.17 -3.20 -46.20
N SER A 66 5.29 -2.40 -45.15
CA SER A 66 6.41 -1.48 -44.97
C SER A 66 7.48 -2.02 -44.02
N GLU A 67 7.14 -2.95 -43.13
CA GLU A 67 8.04 -3.51 -42.12
C GLU A 67 7.63 -4.95 -41.78
N HIS A 68 8.61 -5.80 -41.46
CA HIS A 68 8.39 -7.19 -41.07
C HIS A 68 9.50 -7.62 -40.09
N VAL A 69 9.15 -7.80 -38.82
CA VAL A 69 10.12 -8.08 -37.74
C VAL A 69 9.75 -9.39 -37.05
N PRO A 70 10.70 -10.35 -36.92
CA PRO A 70 10.47 -11.56 -36.14
C PRO A 70 10.50 -11.27 -34.63
N ILE A 71 9.64 -11.94 -33.88
CA ILE A 71 9.64 -11.97 -32.41
C ILE A 71 9.78 -13.42 -31.97
N THR A 72 10.84 -13.70 -31.21
CA THR A 72 11.07 -15.03 -30.65
C THR A 72 10.60 -15.07 -29.21
N SER A 73 9.77 -16.07 -28.91
CA SER A 73 9.29 -16.40 -27.57
C SER A 73 9.53 -17.88 -27.27
N ASP A 74 9.22 -18.32 -26.05
CA ASP A 74 9.28 -19.74 -25.69
C ASP A 74 8.26 -20.59 -26.48
N ALA A 75 7.23 -19.96 -27.06
CA ALA A 75 6.23 -20.61 -27.89
C ALA A 75 6.64 -20.73 -29.37
N GLY A 76 7.77 -20.15 -29.77
CA GLY A 76 8.25 -20.11 -31.14
C GLY A 76 8.46 -18.69 -31.66
N THR A 77 8.75 -18.59 -32.95
CA THR A 77 8.91 -17.32 -33.67
C THR A 77 7.59 -16.92 -34.32
N THR A 78 7.12 -15.72 -34.02
CA THR A 78 6.04 -15.04 -34.73
C THR A 78 6.57 -13.77 -35.37
N HIS A 79 5.72 -13.06 -36.10
CA HIS A 79 6.11 -11.88 -36.86
C HIS A 79 5.21 -10.69 -36.53
N VAL A 80 5.78 -9.49 -36.58
CA VAL A 80 5.04 -8.24 -36.61
C VAL A 80 5.25 -7.61 -37.97
N ARG A 81 4.16 -7.26 -38.65
CA ARG A 81 4.21 -6.47 -39.88
C ARG A 81 3.49 -5.15 -39.75
N ILE A 82 3.96 -4.15 -40.49
CA ILE A 82 3.26 -2.88 -40.69
C ILE A 82 2.70 -2.88 -42.10
N ILE A 83 1.39 -2.68 -42.23
CA ILE A 83 0.69 -2.52 -43.50
C ILE A 83 0.03 -1.14 -43.60
N GLN A 84 -0.07 -0.62 -44.81
CA GLN A 84 -0.62 0.71 -45.08
C GLN A 84 -1.14 0.84 -46.51
N HIS A 85 -1.86 1.93 -46.77
CA HIS A 85 -2.15 2.35 -48.13
C HIS A 85 -0.89 2.95 -48.80
N LEU A 86 -0.58 2.50 -50.02
CA LEU A 86 0.55 3.01 -50.83
C LEU A 86 0.58 4.54 -50.97
N VAL A 87 -0.59 5.19 -51.11
CA VAL A 87 -0.71 6.63 -51.33
C VAL A 87 -1.16 7.39 -50.08
N ALA A 88 -0.93 6.84 -48.89
CA ALA A 88 -1.26 7.54 -47.65
C ALA A 88 -0.50 8.86 -47.52
N ASP A 89 -1.21 9.96 -47.27
CA ASP A 89 -0.69 11.32 -47.15
C ASP A 89 0.39 11.41 -46.07
N TRP A 90 0.24 10.64 -44.99
CA TRP A 90 1.20 10.63 -43.89
C TRP A 90 2.51 9.91 -44.24
N ALA A 91 2.57 9.06 -45.28
CA ALA A 91 3.82 8.46 -45.73
C ALA A 91 4.84 9.51 -46.21
N THR A 92 4.34 10.71 -46.58
CA THR A 92 5.17 11.86 -46.93
C THR A 92 5.65 12.66 -45.71
N ARG A 93 5.14 12.39 -44.50
CA ARG A 93 5.51 13.14 -43.29
C ARG A 93 6.88 12.70 -42.78
N PRO A 94 7.86 13.62 -42.64
CA PRO A 94 9.19 13.27 -42.18
C PRO A 94 9.19 12.58 -40.81
N GLY A 95 9.74 11.37 -40.76
CA GLY A 95 10.01 10.65 -39.51
C GLY A 95 8.86 9.87 -38.88
N ALA A 96 7.60 10.07 -39.29
CA ALA A 96 6.45 9.36 -38.71
C ALA A 96 6.56 7.84 -38.88
N MET A 97 6.76 7.39 -40.12
CA MET A 97 7.01 5.97 -40.43
C MET A 97 8.23 5.41 -39.70
N ARG A 98 9.32 6.19 -39.66
CA ARG A 98 10.56 5.78 -38.98
C ARG A 98 10.29 5.49 -37.51
N SER A 99 9.54 6.35 -36.82
CA SER A 99 9.20 6.17 -35.41
C SER A 99 8.32 4.95 -35.17
N LEU A 100 7.31 4.69 -36.01
CA LEU A 100 6.47 3.49 -35.89
C LEU A 100 7.30 2.20 -36.03
N LYS A 101 8.18 2.16 -37.05
CA LYS A 101 9.14 1.05 -37.25
C LYS A 101 10.12 0.89 -36.09
N GLU A 102 10.61 2.00 -35.55
CA GLU A 102 11.46 2.00 -34.36
C GLU A 102 10.71 1.45 -33.14
N GLY A 103 9.42 1.75 -32.99
CA GLY A 103 8.53 1.16 -31.99
C GLY A 103 8.44 -0.36 -32.11
N VAL A 104 8.19 -0.89 -33.31
CA VAL A 104 8.15 -2.34 -33.57
C VAL A 104 9.50 -2.98 -33.21
N SER A 105 10.58 -2.45 -33.76
CA SER A 105 11.93 -3.00 -33.58
C SER A 105 12.38 -2.98 -32.12
N SER A 106 12.08 -1.89 -31.40
CA SER A 106 12.46 -1.74 -29.98
C SER A 106 11.60 -2.60 -29.07
N SER A 107 10.31 -2.74 -29.37
CA SER A 107 9.41 -3.67 -28.68
C SER A 107 9.85 -5.11 -28.85
N ALA A 108 10.17 -5.54 -30.08
CA ALA A 108 10.67 -6.89 -30.35
C ALA A 108 11.93 -7.21 -29.52
N ARG A 109 12.86 -6.25 -29.38
CA ARG A 109 14.03 -6.39 -28.51
C ARG A 109 13.65 -6.49 -27.03
N ALA A 110 12.78 -5.59 -26.54
CA ALA A 110 12.37 -5.56 -25.15
C ALA A 110 11.56 -6.78 -24.71
N MET A 111 10.76 -7.38 -25.60
CA MET A 111 9.97 -8.58 -25.30
C MET A 111 10.83 -9.76 -24.85
N SER A 112 12.09 -9.84 -25.30
CA SER A 112 13.03 -10.87 -24.84
C SER A 112 13.24 -10.87 -23.31
N ALA A 113 13.06 -9.73 -22.65
CA ALA A 113 13.18 -9.60 -21.20
C ALA A 113 11.91 -10.05 -20.43
N LEU A 114 10.77 -10.22 -21.10
CA LEU A 114 9.49 -10.50 -20.45
C LEU A 114 9.32 -11.93 -19.94
N GLY A 115 10.08 -12.91 -20.46
CA GLY A 115 10.08 -14.31 -20.04
C GLY A 115 8.71 -15.04 -20.08
N GLY A 116 8.63 -16.22 -20.69
CA GLY A 116 7.40 -17.03 -20.64
C GLY A 116 6.16 -16.35 -21.20
N PHE A 117 6.31 -15.34 -22.07
CA PHE A 117 5.22 -14.66 -22.75
C PHE A 117 4.80 -15.42 -24.00
N ARG A 118 3.59 -15.15 -24.48
CA ARG A 118 3.10 -15.59 -25.78
C ARG A 118 2.69 -14.37 -26.58
N ILE A 119 2.82 -14.45 -27.89
CA ILE A 119 2.34 -13.47 -28.84
C ILE A 119 2.02 -14.18 -30.15
N SER A 120 0.85 -13.90 -30.73
CA SER A 120 0.48 -14.31 -32.08
C SER A 120 1.20 -13.48 -33.14
N ASP A 121 1.05 -13.85 -34.41
CA ASP A 121 1.42 -12.93 -35.50
C ASP A 121 0.65 -11.61 -35.35
N VAL A 122 1.29 -10.48 -35.62
CA VAL A 122 0.72 -9.15 -35.45
C VAL A 122 0.73 -8.37 -36.76
N SER A 123 -0.42 -7.84 -37.14
CA SER A 123 -0.53 -6.85 -38.20
C SER A 123 -0.88 -5.49 -37.63
N ILE A 124 -0.09 -4.47 -37.97
CA ILE A 124 -0.34 -3.07 -37.64
C ILE A 124 -0.81 -2.37 -38.91
N LEU A 125 -2.08 -1.98 -38.97
CA LEU A 125 -2.63 -1.19 -40.07
C LEU A 125 -2.55 0.29 -39.74
N LEU A 126 -1.86 1.02 -40.60
CA LEU A 126 -1.79 2.48 -40.56
C LEU A 126 -2.89 3.06 -41.43
N VAL A 127 -3.92 3.61 -40.79
CA VAL A 127 -5.11 4.14 -41.44
C VAL A 127 -4.94 5.62 -41.75
N ASP A 128 -5.36 6.00 -42.95
CA ASP A 128 -5.38 7.38 -43.44
C ASP A 128 -6.78 7.79 -43.88
N GLY A 129 -7.02 9.10 -44.01
CA GLY A 129 -8.25 9.65 -44.58
C GLY A 129 -9.46 9.71 -43.63
N PHE A 130 -9.42 9.05 -42.47
CA PHE A 130 -10.47 9.17 -41.46
C PHE A 130 -9.96 8.95 -40.03
N GLY A 131 -10.66 9.56 -39.07
CA GLY A 131 -10.37 9.37 -37.64
C GLY A 131 -10.93 8.06 -37.08
N PRO A 132 -10.48 7.64 -35.89
CA PRO A 132 -10.99 6.45 -35.23
C PRO A 132 -12.50 6.55 -34.97
N GLY A 133 -13.15 5.39 -34.87
CA GLY A 133 -14.48 5.30 -34.27
C GLY A 133 -14.45 5.61 -32.77
N GLY A 134 -15.58 5.41 -32.08
CA GLY A 134 -15.60 5.46 -30.61
C GLY A 134 -14.72 4.36 -30.00
N GLY A 135 -14.06 4.65 -28.88
CA GLY A 135 -13.30 3.67 -28.09
C GLY A 135 -11.81 3.53 -28.41
N SER A 136 -11.26 4.31 -29.36
CA SER A 136 -9.80 4.38 -29.56
C SER A 136 -9.11 5.20 -28.47
N GLU A 137 -7.89 4.82 -28.15
CA GLU A 137 -7.03 5.61 -27.28
C GLU A 137 -6.42 6.79 -28.03
N ARG A 138 -6.07 7.86 -27.33
CA ARG A 138 -5.40 9.03 -27.94
C ARG A 138 -4.13 9.37 -27.18
N PHE A 139 -3.01 9.32 -27.91
CA PHE A 139 -1.68 9.70 -27.46
C PHE A 139 -1.25 10.95 -28.22
N GLY A 140 -1.72 12.11 -27.74
CA GLY A 140 -1.63 13.35 -28.50
C GLY A 140 -2.46 13.26 -29.78
N ASP A 141 -1.78 13.34 -30.92
CA ASP A 141 -2.36 13.35 -32.26
C ASP A 141 -2.28 11.98 -32.97
N ILE A 142 -1.97 10.91 -32.22
CA ILE A 142 -2.05 9.53 -32.71
C ILE A 142 -3.15 8.83 -31.91
N ALA A 143 -4.04 8.13 -32.61
CA ALA A 143 -4.96 7.20 -31.97
C ALA A 143 -4.61 5.77 -32.37
N ALA A 144 -4.78 4.83 -31.46
CA ALA A 144 -4.60 3.43 -31.76
C ALA A 144 -5.57 2.54 -31.00
N TRP A 145 -5.67 1.30 -31.47
CA TRP A 145 -6.50 0.29 -30.86
C TRP A 145 -6.02 -1.12 -31.23
N THR A 146 -5.91 -1.99 -30.24
CA THR A 146 -5.66 -3.41 -30.41
C THR A 146 -6.97 -4.21 -30.37
N SER A 147 -7.22 -5.02 -31.40
CA SER A 147 -8.36 -5.94 -31.46
C SER A 147 -8.13 -7.16 -30.58
N PHE A 148 -9.06 -7.36 -29.64
CA PHE A 148 -9.15 -8.53 -28.78
C PHE A 148 -10.09 -9.63 -29.30
N ASP A 149 -10.57 -9.54 -30.55
CA ASP A 149 -11.39 -10.63 -31.11
C ASP A 149 -10.53 -11.89 -31.26
N GLY A 150 -11.17 -13.06 -31.18
CA GLY A 150 -10.48 -14.34 -31.36
C GLY A 150 -9.78 -14.50 -32.72
N GLY A 151 -8.87 -15.48 -32.79
CA GLY A 151 -8.12 -15.86 -33.99
C GLY A 151 -6.61 -15.89 -33.77
N ASP A 152 -5.89 -16.35 -34.79
CA ASP A 152 -4.43 -16.61 -34.72
C ASP A 152 -3.57 -15.36 -34.93
N GLU A 153 -4.19 -14.20 -35.16
CA GLU A 153 -3.53 -12.94 -35.47
C GLU A 153 -4.01 -11.80 -34.55
N CYS A 154 -3.07 -11.04 -34.01
CA CYS A 154 -3.30 -9.75 -33.35
C CYS A 154 -3.35 -8.61 -34.37
N ARG A 155 -4.38 -7.76 -34.27
CA ARG A 155 -4.59 -6.65 -35.20
C ARG A 155 -4.53 -5.36 -34.43
N ILE A 156 -3.63 -4.46 -34.83
CA ILE A 156 -3.52 -3.11 -34.28
C ILE A 156 -3.92 -2.14 -35.40
N THR A 157 -4.83 -1.22 -35.10
CA THR A 157 -5.19 -0.13 -36.01
C THR A 157 -4.63 1.18 -35.45
N VAL A 158 -3.87 1.92 -36.26
CA VAL A 158 -3.29 3.21 -35.88
C VAL A 158 -3.80 4.29 -36.83
N TRP A 159 -4.39 5.34 -36.26
CA TRP A 159 -4.85 6.52 -36.97
C TRP A 159 -3.93 7.70 -36.65
N LEU A 160 -3.42 8.37 -37.68
CA LEU A 160 -2.61 9.57 -37.51
C LEU A 160 -3.52 10.80 -37.69
N LEU A 161 -3.84 11.48 -36.59
CA LEU A 161 -4.85 12.54 -36.54
C LEU A 161 -4.23 13.91 -36.81
N GLY A 162 -4.51 14.46 -37.98
CA GLY A 162 -4.14 15.84 -38.34
C GLY A 162 -2.62 16.06 -38.49
N PRO A 163 -2.20 17.29 -38.84
CA PRO A 163 -0.78 17.61 -39.11
C PRO A 163 0.11 17.64 -37.86
N GLY A 164 -0.48 17.59 -36.64
CA GLY A 164 0.23 17.63 -35.36
C GLY A 164 0.74 16.29 -34.85
N ALA A 165 0.39 15.16 -35.51
CA ALA A 165 0.92 13.82 -35.19
C ALA A 165 2.43 13.79 -35.25
N THR A 166 3.09 14.11 -34.13
CA THR A 166 4.53 14.18 -34.06
C THR A 166 5.10 12.78 -34.10
N ALA A 167 6.16 12.60 -34.88
CA ALA A 167 6.90 11.35 -34.91
C ALA A 167 7.36 10.91 -33.51
N SER A 168 7.48 11.80 -32.53
CA SER A 168 7.95 11.48 -31.18
C SER A 168 7.07 10.49 -30.40
N TYR A 169 5.79 10.30 -30.75
CA TYR A 169 4.89 9.39 -30.03
C TYR A 169 4.65 8.05 -30.73
N GLY A 170 4.92 7.95 -32.04
CA GLY A 170 4.63 6.75 -32.82
C GLY A 170 5.24 5.48 -32.22
N ALA A 171 6.53 5.52 -31.85
CA ALA A 171 7.21 4.39 -31.23
C ALA A 171 6.55 3.95 -29.91
N ALA A 172 6.14 4.90 -29.08
CA ALA A 172 5.50 4.64 -27.80
C ALA A 172 4.11 4.03 -27.96
N VAL A 173 3.29 4.55 -28.88
CA VAL A 173 1.97 3.99 -29.19
C VAL A 173 2.10 2.56 -29.69
N VAL A 174 3.00 2.32 -30.64
CA VAL A 174 3.24 0.96 -31.15
C VAL A 174 3.69 0.02 -30.04
N ALA A 175 4.58 0.45 -29.15
CA ALA A 175 5.01 -0.37 -28.01
C ALA A 175 3.86 -0.70 -27.05
N HIS A 176 3.01 0.28 -26.73
CA HIS A 176 1.83 0.11 -25.89
C HIS A 176 0.89 -0.95 -26.49
N GLU A 177 0.49 -0.77 -27.76
CA GLU A 177 -0.45 -1.67 -28.45
C GLU A 177 0.14 -3.07 -28.68
N LEU A 178 1.45 -3.17 -28.98
CA LEU A 178 2.11 -4.48 -29.08
C LEU A 178 2.08 -5.24 -27.75
N PHE A 179 2.11 -4.55 -26.62
CA PHE A 179 1.97 -5.22 -25.32
C PHE A 179 0.56 -5.76 -25.10
N HIS A 180 -0.49 -5.10 -25.62
CA HIS A 180 -1.83 -5.68 -25.63
C HIS A 180 -1.91 -6.98 -26.45
N CYS A 181 -1.12 -7.12 -27.52
CA CYS A 181 -1.01 -8.40 -28.23
C CYS A 181 -0.36 -9.51 -27.39
N VAL A 182 0.64 -9.15 -26.56
CA VAL A 182 1.23 -10.08 -25.57
C VAL A 182 0.17 -10.49 -24.55
N GLN A 183 -0.58 -9.52 -24.01
CA GLN A 183 -1.65 -9.78 -23.05
C GLN A 183 -2.73 -10.69 -23.66
N ARG A 184 -3.20 -10.37 -24.87
CA ARG A 184 -4.20 -11.17 -25.59
C ARG A 184 -3.78 -12.62 -25.74
N SER A 185 -2.53 -12.86 -26.09
CA SER A 185 -2.00 -14.20 -26.36
C SER A 185 -1.61 -14.95 -25.08
N SER A 186 -1.39 -14.23 -23.98
CA SER A 186 -0.90 -14.77 -22.71
C SER A 186 -1.97 -14.94 -21.63
N LEU A 187 -3.14 -14.32 -21.80
CA LEU A 187 -4.25 -14.30 -20.85
C LEU A 187 -5.49 -14.96 -21.44
N SER A 188 -6.45 -15.32 -20.59
CA SER A 188 -7.73 -15.88 -21.03
C SER A 188 -8.69 -14.79 -21.51
N ASP A 189 -9.62 -15.14 -22.42
CA ASP A 189 -10.69 -14.25 -22.88
C ASP A 189 -11.52 -13.68 -21.72
N ALA A 190 -11.67 -14.44 -20.63
CA ALA A 190 -12.41 -13.98 -19.46
C ALA A 190 -11.63 -12.91 -18.67
N GLN A 191 -10.29 -12.99 -18.62
CA GLN A 191 -9.45 -11.93 -18.06
C GLN A 191 -9.52 -10.65 -18.89
N LEU A 192 -9.38 -10.76 -20.21
CA LEU A 192 -9.42 -9.60 -21.11
C LEU A 192 -10.77 -8.89 -21.06
N ARG A 193 -11.88 -9.64 -20.95
CA ARG A 193 -13.24 -9.09 -20.77
C ARG A 193 -13.51 -8.53 -19.37
N SER A 194 -12.59 -8.67 -18.42
CA SER A 194 -12.76 -8.09 -17.08
C SER A 194 -12.48 -6.59 -17.05
N SER A 195 -11.87 -6.03 -18.09
CA SER A 195 -11.65 -4.59 -18.25
C SER A 195 -12.96 -3.87 -18.61
N SER A 196 -13.17 -2.68 -18.08
CA SER A 196 -14.36 -1.85 -18.38
C SER A 196 -14.37 -1.27 -19.80
N GLY A 197 -13.25 -1.38 -20.52
CA GLY A 197 -13.06 -0.90 -21.89
C GLY A 197 -12.86 0.62 -21.98
N GLY A 198 -12.26 1.06 -23.10
CA GLY A 198 -12.16 2.48 -23.47
C GLY A 198 -11.41 3.38 -22.48
N GLY A 199 -10.39 2.85 -21.79
CA GLY A 199 -9.59 3.60 -20.81
C GLY A 199 -10.34 4.05 -19.55
N VAL A 200 -11.58 3.60 -19.33
CA VAL A 200 -12.35 3.95 -18.14
C VAL A 200 -11.89 3.10 -16.96
N ALA A 201 -11.55 3.76 -15.85
CA ALA A 201 -11.20 3.12 -14.59
C ALA A 201 -12.20 2.04 -14.13
N GLY A 202 -11.67 0.89 -13.69
CA GLY A 202 -12.47 -0.21 -13.13
C GLY A 202 -12.08 -1.59 -13.68
N GLY A 203 -12.52 -2.64 -12.98
CA GLY A 203 -12.29 -4.03 -13.41
C GLY A 203 -10.81 -4.36 -13.64
N GLY A 204 -10.51 -4.95 -14.80
CA GLY A 204 -9.15 -5.28 -15.24
C GLY A 204 -8.38 -4.16 -15.95
N THR A 205 -8.99 -2.98 -16.12
CA THR A 205 -8.38 -1.86 -16.88
C THR A 205 -7.06 -1.41 -16.25
N TRP A 206 -6.95 -1.39 -14.92
CA TRP A 206 -5.72 -0.95 -14.23
C TRP A 206 -4.50 -1.80 -14.57
N TRP A 207 -4.65 -3.13 -14.69
CA TRP A 207 -3.54 -4.00 -15.05
C TRP A 207 -3.38 -4.14 -16.57
N THR A 208 -4.44 -3.93 -17.35
CA THR A 208 -4.38 -3.93 -18.82
C THR A 208 -3.59 -2.72 -19.30
N GLU A 209 -4.02 -1.51 -18.90
CA GLU A 209 -3.42 -0.26 -19.35
C GLU A 209 -2.12 0.07 -18.62
N GLY A 210 -2.08 -0.10 -17.30
CA GLY A 210 -0.89 0.22 -16.51
C GLY A 210 0.34 -0.61 -16.92
N SER A 211 0.15 -1.87 -17.31
CA SER A 211 1.26 -2.71 -17.76
C SER A 211 1.67 -2.44 -19.21
N ALA A 212 0.75 -2.03 -20.08
CA ALA A 212 1.06 -1.56 -21.42
C ALA A 212 1.87 -0.25 -21.38
N ASP A 213 1.47 0.73 -20.56
CA ASP A 213 2.25 1.97 -20.34
C ASP A 213 3.62 1.69 -19.70
N TRP A 214 3.74 0.71 -18.80
CA TRP A 214 5.04 0.29 -18.30
C TRP A 214 5.93 -0.29 -19.40
N PHE A 215 5.39 -1.14 -20.26
CA PHE A 215 6.16 -1.76 -21.34
C PHE A 215 6.73 -0.72 -22.32
N VAL A 216 6.02 0.39 -22.55
CA VAL A 216 6.57 1.53 -23.32
C VAL A 216 7.90 1.99 -22.74
N THR A 217 8.02 2.09 -21.40
CA THR A 217 9.27 2.52 -20.75
C THR A 217 10.37 1.47 -20.72
N LEU A 218 10.04 0.21 -21.03
CA LEU A 218 11.00 -0.87 -21.23
C LEU A 218 11.47 -0.93 -22.69
N ALA A 219 10.58 -0.64 -23.62
CA ALA A 219 10.83 -0.70 -25.05
C ALA A 219 11.52 0.55 -25.60
N ILE A 220 11.13 1.74 -25.12
CA ILE A 220 11.56 3.01 -25.68
C ILE A 220 12.60 3.68 -24.77
N PRO A 221 13.86 3.85 -25.24
CA PRO A 221 14.96 4.39 -24.42
C PRO A 221 14.70 5.78 -23.84
N THR A 222 13.93 6.60 -24.55
CA THR A 222 13.56 7.95 -24.12
C THR A 222 12.11 7.94 -23.64
N THR A 223 11.92 8.01 -22.33
CA THR A 223 10.59 8.01 -21.71
C THR A 223 9.72 9.16 -22.26
N PRO A 224 8.56 8.85 -22.89
CA PRO A 224 7.70 9.87 -23.47
C PRO A 224 7.17 10.86 -22.43
N ARG A 225 6.99 12.13 -22.83
CA ARG A 225 6.54 13.20 -21.93
C ARG A 225 5.21 12.88 -21.23
N PHE A 226 4.28 12.21 -21.90
CA PHE A 226 2.97 11.87 -21.31
C PHE A 226 3.08 10.90 -20.12
N MET A 227 4.19 10.18 -19.97
CA MET A 227 4.42 9.33 -18.78
C MET A 227 4.51 10.16 -17.50
N ALA A 228 5.06 11.38 -17.56
CA ALA A 228 5.05 12.28 -16.44
C ALA A 228 3.62 12.68 -16.03
N ASP A 229 2.68 12.70 -16.98
CA ASP A 229 1.27 12.99 -16.70
C ASP A 229 0.62 11.81 -15.98
N ARG A 230 0.94 10.56 -16.36
CA ARG A 230 0.51 9.34 -15.66
C ARG A 230 0.97 9.33 -14.20
N VAL A 231 2.22 9.69 -13.95
CA VAL A 231 2.78 9.77 -12.60
C VAL A 231 2.10 10.86 -11.78
N ARG A 232 1.82 12.04 -12.37
CA ARG A 232 1.07 13.11 -11.68
C ARG A 232 -0.36 12.70 -11.34
N SER A 233 -1.05 12.00 -12.24
CA SER A 233 -2.37 11.41 -11.95
C SER A 233 -2.29 10.43 -10.78
N PHE A 234 -1.31 9.52 -10.78
CA PHE A 234 -1.12 8.60 -9.68
C PHE A 234 -0.82 9.32 -8.35
N ASP A 235 0.00 10.38 -8.36
CA ASP A 235 0.29 11.18 -7.16
C ASP A 235 -0.96 11.86 -6.59
N ALA A 236 -1.88 12.28 -7.47
CA ALA A 236 -3.15 12.87 -7.10
C ALA A 236 -4.14 11.82 -6.55
N ASP A 237 -4.23 10.65 -7.18
CA ASP A 237 -5.28 9.66 -6.94
C ASP A 237 -4.90 8.61 -5.88
N SER A 238 -3.63 8.26 -5.73
CA SER A 238 -3.15 7.25 -4.77
C SER A 238 -3.48 7.46 -3.28
N PRO A 239 -3.81 8.67 -2.75
CA PRO A 239 -4.27 8.82 -1.38
C PRO A 239 -5.67 8.25 -1.12
N THR A 240 -6.52 8.12 -2.16
CA THR A 240 -7.96 7.82 -2.03
C THR A 240 -8.48 6.76 -2.97
N THR A 241 -7.84 6.58 -4.13
CA THR A 241 -8.27 5.66 -5.18
C THR A 241 -7.50 4.35 -5.05
N PRO A 242 -8.17 3.19 -4.98
CA PRO A 242 -7.49 1.90 -4.97
C PRO A 242 -6.94 1.60 -6.37
N LEU A 243 -5.79 0.90 -6.44
CA LEU A 243 -5.17 0.51 -7.72
C LEU A 243 -6.16 -0.12 -8.71
N ASN A 244 -7.08 -0.96 -8.24
CA ASN A 244 -8.06 -1.63 -9.10
C ASN A 244 -9.18 -0.73 -9.65
N ARG A 245 -9.14 0.57 -9.32
CA ARG A 245 -9.99 1.63 -9.89
C ARG A 245 -9.14 2.69 -10.61
N MET A 246 -7.88 2.38 -10.92
CA MET A 246 -7.03 3.20 -11.77
C MET A 246 -7.07 2.68 -13.22
N SER A 247 -6.37 3.36 -14.11
CA SER A 247 -6.18 2.94 -15.51
C SER A 247 -4.69 3.02 -15.86
N TYR A 248 -4.27 3.94 -16.72
CA TYR A 248 -2.90 4.17 -17.11
C TYR A 248 -1.99 4.60 -15.95
N ASP A 249 -2.52 5.35 -14.99
CA ASP A 249 -1.80 5.81 -13.81
C ASP A 249 -1.31 4.65 -12.91
N ALA A 250 -1.93 3.46 -13.05
CA ALA A 250 -1.42 2.24 -12.45
C ALA A 250 -0.04 1.81 -12.98
N TYR A 251 0.47 2.42 -14.04
CA TYR A 251 1.85 2.32 -14.52
C TYR A 251 2.87 2.35 -13.38
N VAL A 252 2.67 3.20 -12.37
CA VAL A 252 3.60 3.34 -11.23
C VAL A 252 3.80 2.02 -10.49
N PHE A 253 2.76 1.19 -10.37
CA PHE A 253 2.88 -0.14 -9.78
C PHE A 253 3.68 -1.09 -10.68
N PHE A 254 3.45 -1.07 -11.99
CA PHE A 254 4.16 -1.95 -12.94
C PHE A 254 5.64 -1.56 -13.11
N ALA A 255 5.95 -0.26 -13.06
CA ALA A 255 7.33 0.23 -12.95
C ALA A 255 8.03 -0.32 -11.71
N TRP A 256 7.35 -0.30 -10.55
CA TRP A 256 7.89 -0.93 -9.34
C TRP A 256 8.03 -2.45 -9.49
N LEU A 257 7.03 -3.15 -10.02
CA LEU A 257 7.05 -4.61 -10.16
C LEU A 257 8.20 -5.05 -11.08
N GLY A 258 8.32 -4.43 -12.26
CA GLY A 258 9.39 -4.69 -13.22
C GLY A 258 10.78 -4.33 -12.67
N GLY A 259 10.92 -3.22 -11.94
CA GLY A 259 12.19 -2.83 -11.34
C GLY A 259 12.61 -3.69 -10.15
N ALA A 260 11.66 -4.06 -9.27
CA ALA A 260 11.94 -4.78 -8.04
C ALA A 260 12.10 -6.30 -8.25
N ARG A 261 11.41 -6.88 -9.25
CA ARG A 261 11.38 -8.33 -9.49
C ARG A 261 11.85 -8.73 -10.89
N GLY A 262 12.25 -7.77 -11.72
CA GLY A 262 12.64 -7.97 -13.12
C GLY A 262 11.45 -7.88 -14.08
N PRO A 263 11.67 -7.51 -15.37
CA PRO A 263 10.62 -7.46 -16.38
C PRO A 263 9.87 -8.79 -16.55
N ASN A 264 10.55 -9.91 -16.31
CA ASN A 264 9.98 -11.25 -16.41
C ASN A 264 8.94 -11.60 -15.33
N SER A 265 8.73 -10.72 -14.35
CA SER A 265 7.70 -10.89 -13.32
C SER A 265 6.32 -10.39 -13.75
N VAL A 266 6.23 -9.55 -14.79
CA VAL A 266 4.99 -8.86 -15.16
C VAL A 266 3.98 -9.82 -15.78
N VAL A 267 4.35 -10.63 -16.79
CA VAL A 267 3.40 -11.56 -17.42
C VAL A 267 2.85 -12.61 -16.44
N PRO A 268 3.67 -13.24 -15.56
CA PRO A 268 3.16 -14.10 -14.49
C PRO A 268 2.17 -13.39 -13.56
N PHE A 269 2.43 -12.12 -13.20
CA PHE A 269 1.50 -11.34 -12.38
C PHE A 269 0.17 -11.12 -13.10
N LEU A 270 0.20 -10.75 -14.39
CA LEU A 270 -1.01 -10.55 -15.20
C LEU A 270 -1.85 -11.84 -15.29
N ARG A 271 -1.21 -13.00 -15.46
CA ARG A 271 -1.90 -14.30 -15.48
C ARG A 271 -2.63 -14.64 -14.18
N ALA A 272 -2.17 -14.09 -13.05
CA ALA A 272 -2.82 -14.27 -11.75
C ALA A 272 -4.02 -13.32 -11.53
N MET A 273 -4.25 -12.35 -12.43
CA MET A 273 -5.35 -11.39 -12.28
C MET A 273 -6.72 -12.01 -12.55
N ALA A 274 -7.76 -11.39 -11.99
CA ALA A 274 -9.11 -11.94 -12.01
C ALA A 274 -9.74 -11.91 -13.42
N SER A 275 -10.55 -12.93 -13.69
CA SER A 275 -11.39 -13.04 -14.89
C SER A 275 -12.76 -12.34 -14.76
N SER A 276 -12.93 -11.49 -13.76
CA SER A 276 -14.18 -10.80 -13.46
C SER A 276 -13.92 -9.34 -13.13
N ALA A 277 -14.74 -8.44 -13.67
CA ALA A 277 -14.66 -7.01 -13.41
C ALA A 277 -15.05 -6.62 -11.97
N ALA A 278 -15.64 -7.56 -11.19
CA ALA A 278 -16.07 -7.29 -9.83
C ALA A 278 -14.90 -6.87 -8.93
N GLU A 279 -15.09 -5.79 -8.19
CA GLU A 279 -14.06 -5.21 -7.31
C GLU A 279 -13.50 -6.23 -6.29
N SER A 280 -14.36 -7.05 -5.70
CA SER A 280 -13.94 -8.11 -4.78
C SER A 280 -13.08 -9.18 -5.46
N ALA A 281 -13.39 -9.54 -6.70
CA ALA A 281 -12.60 -10.50 -7.47
C ALA A 281 -11.22 -9.94 -7.82
N GLN A 282 -11.14 -8.70 -8.31
CA GLN A 282 -9.88 -8.02 -8.59
C GLN A 282 -8.99 -7.94 -7.35
N ARG A 283 -9.54 -7.49 -6.20
CA ARG A 283 -8.81 -7.43 -4.93
C ARG A 283 -8.33 -8.79 -4.44
N SER A 284 -9.16 -9.83 -4.59
CA SER A 284 -8.77 -11.20 -4.23
C SER A 284 -7.59 -11.68 -5.08
N ALA A 285 -7.61 -11.42 -6.38
CA ALA A 285 -6.52 -11.78 -7.29
C ALA A 285 -5.22 -11.00 -6.98
N MET A 286 -5.31 -9.70 -6.71
CA MET A 286 -4.17 -8.88 -6.29
C MET A 286 -3.51 -9.40 -5.00
N SER A 287 -4.34 -9.79 -4.01
CA SER A 287 -3.87 -10.36 -2.74
C SER A 287 -3.17 -11.70 -2.94
N ALA A 288 -3.65 -12.51 -3.88
CA ALA A 288 -3.06 -13.81 -4.19
C ALA A 288 -1.78 -13.69 -5.04
N ALA A 289 -1.69 -12.70 -5.92
CA ALA A 289 -0.57 -12.53 -6.85
C ALA A 289 0.72 -12.01 -6.17
N LEU A 290 0.59 -11.27 -5.07
CA LEU A 290 1.72 -10.77 -4.27
C LEU A 290 1.40 -10.87 -2.78
N PRO A 291 2.36 -11.34 -1.96
CA PRO A 291 2.17 -11.37 -0.52
C PRO A 291 2.13 -9.96 0.06
N ALA A 292 1.52 -9.81 1.25
CA ALA A 292 1.21 -8.50 1.82
C ALA A 292 2.44 -7.62 2.11
N ASP A 293 3.59 -8.23 2.40
CA ASP A 293 4.87 -7.53 2.60
C ASP A 293 5.38 -6.88 1.30
N GLN A 294 5.12 -7.49 0.14
CA GLN A 294 5.51 -6.95 -1.16
C GLN A 294 4.65 -5.73 -1.53
N TRP A 295 3.34 -5.79 -1.27
CA TRP A 295 2.48 -4.61 -1.40
C TRP A 295 2.89 -3.48 -0.47
N LEU A 296 3.28 -3.80 0.77
CA LEU A 296 3.79 -2.80 1.70
C LEU A 296 5.13 -2.22 1.22
N ARG A 297 6.03 -3.05 0.67
CA ARG A 297 7.29 -2.60 0.08
C ARG A 297 7.07 -1.67 -1.11
N TYR A 298 6.09 -1.95 -1.96
CA TYR A 298 5.67 -1.02 -3.01
C TYR A 298 5.27 0.35 -2.45
N ALA A 299 4.43 0.39 -1.42
CA ALA A 299 4.04 1.64 -0.78
C ALA A 299 5.24 2.41 -0.17
N GLN A 300 6.21 1.69 0.40
CA GLN A 300 7.45 2.25 0.94
C GLN A 300 8.34 2.84 -0.16
N ASP A 301 8.58 2.09 -1.23
CA ASP A 301 9.43 2.50 -2.35
C ASP A 301 8.82 3.68 -3.12
N TYR A 302 7.49 3.69 -3.29
CA TYR A 302 6.76 4.85 -3.82
C TYR A 302 6.95 6.07 -2.92
N ARG A 303 6.72 5.93 -1.60
CA ARG A 303 6.88 7.02 -0.63
C ARG A 303 8.31 7.57 -0.59
N ASP A 304 9.31 6.73 -0.79
CA ASP A 304 10.72 7.12 -0.86
C ASP A 304 11.19 7.55 -2.26
N GLN A 305 10.28 7.61 -3.24
CA GLN A 305 10.58 7.99 -4.63
C GLN A 305 11.67 7.12 -5.26
N ARG A 306 11.70 5.83 -4.88
CA ARG A 306 12.69 4.84 -5.34
C ARG A 306 12.28 4.08 -6.60
N ILE A 307 11.03 4.26 -7.04
CA ILE A 307 10.51 3.59 -8.23
C ILE A 307 11.23 4.15 -9.47
N ARG A 308 11.66 3.24 -10.34
CA ARG A 308 12.35 3.52 -11.60
C ARG A 308 11.54 2.96 -12.77
N ASP A 309 11.72 3.52 -13.95
CA ASP A 309 11.13 3.04 -15.19
C ASP A 309 11.86 1.79 -15.74
N GLY A 310 11.42 1.28 -16.90
CA GLY A 310 11.99 0.10 -17.53
C GLY A 310 13.47 0.20 -17.90
N HIS A 311 14.04 1.40 -17.96
CA HIS A 311 15.46 1.66 -18.20
C HIS A 311 16.22 2.11 -16.94
N GLY A 312 15.55 2.12 -15.78
CA GLY A 312 16.16 2.46 -14.49
C GLY A 312 16.18 3.95 -14.17
N ALA A 313 15.60 4.82 -15.00
CA ALA A 313 15.49 6.24 -14.72
C ALA A 313 14.39 6.50 -13.67
N SER A 314 14.50 7.59 -12.92
CA SER A 314 13.46 7.98 -11.96
C SER A 314 12.14 8.28 -12.67
N ILE A 315 11.03 7.75 -12.16
CA ILE A 315 9.70 8.10 -12.69
C ILE A 315 9.25 9.52 -12.27
N GLY A 316 9.98 10.19 -11.37
CA GLY A 316 9.68 11.56 -10.97
C GLY A 316 8.44 11.71 -10.09
N SER A 317 8.05 10.68 -9.34
CA SER A 317 6.90 10.72 -8.44
C SER A 317 7.08 11.72 -7.30
N THR A 318 5.98 12.37 -6.90
CA THR A 318 5.90 13.36 -5.82
C THR A 318 4.82 12.99 -4.79
N PRO A 319 5.01 11.92 -3.99
CA PRO A 319 3.99 11.44 -3.06
C PRO A 319 3.57 12.49 -2.03
N GLN A 320 2.26 12.75 -1.94
CA GLN A 320 1.70 13.65 -0.92
C GLN A 320 2.04 13.16 0.50
N VAL A 321 2.40 14.08 1.41
CA VAL A 321 2.81 13.76 2.79
C VAL A 321 1.71 13.04 3.58
N GLY A 322 0.46 13.46 3.42
CA GLY A 322 -0.67 13.01 4.24
C GLY A 322 -0.78 13.77 5.57
N PRO A 323 -1.75 13.42 6.44
CA PRO A 323 -1.93 14.08 7.74
C PRO A 323 -0.80 13.76 8.73
N THR A 324 -0.62 14.62 9.73
CA THR A 324 0.18 14.33 10.92
C THR A 324 -0.73 13.88 12.06
N TYR A 325 -0.37 12.79 12.73
CA TYR A 325 -1.01 12.33 13.96
C TYR A 325 -0.09 12.65 15.14
N ASP A 326 -0.52 13.58 16.01
CA ASP A 326 0.26 14.03 17.16
C ASP A 326 -0.16 13.32 18.45
N TRP A 327 0.81 12.89 19.24
CA TRP A 327 0.62 12.34 20.58
C TRP A 327 1.27 13.27 21.62
N GLU A 328 0.41 13.92 22.39
CA GLU A 328 0.78 14.74 23.55
C GLU A 328 0.30 14.12 24.87
N ALA A 329 -0.75 13.29 24.81
CA ALA A 329 -1.26 12.49 25.91
C ALA A 329 -1.56 11.05 25.46
N THR A 330 -1.76 10.14 26.43
CA THR A 330 -2.21 8.78 26.19
C THR A 330 -3.51 8.78 25.38
N ARG A 331 -3.51 8.14 24.21
CA ARG A 331 -4.69 8.01 23.35
C ARG A 331 -4.53 6.87 22.33
N THR A 332 -5.64 6.41 21.82
CA THR A 332 -5.69 5.49 20.68
C THR A 332 -6.03 6.26 19.41
N GLN A 333 -5.15 6.24 18.41
CA GLN A 333 -5.44 6.76 17.08
C GLN A 333 -5.99 5.64 16.20
N ARG A 334 -7.16 5.85 15.59
CA ARG A 334 -7.68 4.97 14.54
C ARG A 334 -7.28 5.52 13.18
N ILE A 335 -6.66 4.69 12.35
CA ILE A 335 -6.24 4.99 10.98
C ILE A 335 -6.93 3.98 10.06
N GLU A 336 -7.77 4.47 9.16
CA GLU A 336 -8.42 3.62 8.16
C GLU A 336 -7.45 3.34 7.00
N LEU A 337 -7.26 2.06 6.70
CA LEU A 337 -6.50 1.53 5.57
C LEU A 337 -7.49 0.91 4.59
N LEU A 338 -7.69 1.56 3.45
CA LEU A 338 -8.52 1.04 2.36
C LEU A 338 -7.73 -0.02 1.57
N PRO A 339 -8.39 -1.06 1.03
CA PRO A 339 -7.74 -2.05 0.18
C PRO A 339 -7.01 -1.43 -1.01
N PHE A 340 -5.71 -1.71 -1.14
CA PHE A 340 -4.85 -1.28 -2.24
C PHE A 340 -4.82 0.24 -2.47
N VAL A 341 -5.06 1.03 -1.42
CA VAL A 341 -4.81 2.48 -1.37
C VAL A 341 -3.57 2.72 -0.51
N ILE A 342 -2.66 3.58 -0.98
CA ILE A 342 -1.44 3.90 -0.23
C ILE A 342 -1.76 4.99 0.80
N LYS A 343 -2.04 4.59 2.05
CA LYS A 343 -2.16 5.53 3.17
C LYS A 343 -0.78 6.08 3.52
N ARG A 344 -0.68 7.41 3.61
CA ARG A 344 0.52 8.13 4.01
C ARG A 344 0.18 9.06 5.17
N ALA A 345 1.09 9.20 6.12
CA ALA A 345 0.96 10.13 7.24
C ALA A 345 2.33 10.41 7.85
N ASN A 346 2.38 11.34 8.79
CA ASN A 346 3.45 11.45 9.77
C ASN A 346 2.92 11.12 11.17
N LEU A 347 3.73 10.45 11.99
CA LEU A 347 3.45 10.18 13.40
C LEU A 347 4.41 11.05 14.23
N SER A 348 3.87 11.83 15.16
CA SER A 348 4.62 12.78 15.96
C SER A 348 4.36 12.51 17.43
N PHE A 349 5.42 12.21 18.18
CA PHE A 349 5.35 11.93 19.62
C PHE A 349 6.11 13.01 20.35
N ARG A 350 5.39 13.81 21.14
CA ARG A 350 5.97 14.91 21.89
C ARG A 350 6.31 14.47 23.30
N CYS A 351 7.43 14.98 23.78
CA CYS A 351 7.82 15.05 25.18
C CYS A 351 7.29 13.92 26.09
N GLY A 352 7.97 12.78 26.07
CA GLY A 352 7.64 11.67 26.96
C GLY A 352 8.28 10.35 26.56
N ARG A 353 8.18 9.37 27.46
CA ARG A 353 8.41 7.96 27.13
C ARG A 353 7.06 7.33 26.78
N TRP A 354 6.98 6.74 25.60
CA TRP A 354 5.75 6.21 25.03
C TRP A 354 5.88 4.70 24.81
N ARG A 355 4.84 3.96 25.18
CA ARG A 355 4.63 2.57 24.77
C ARG A 355 3.49 2.50 23.76
N LEU A 356 3.72 1.80 22.67
CA LEU A 356 2.81 1.71 21.53
C LEU A 356 2.38 0.26 21.29
N ASP A 357 1.09 0.08 21.00
CA ASP A 357 0.53 -1.20 20.57
C ASP A 357 -0.27 -1.02 19.27
N PRO A 358 0.40 -1.09 18.10
CA PRO A 358 -0.26 -1.01 16.80
C PRO A 358 -0.97 -2.32 16.44
N GLN A 359 -2.28 -2.27 16.22
CA GLN A 359 -3.12 -3.42 15.90
C GLN A 359 -3.98 -3.18 14.64
N PRO A 360 -3.90 -4.03 13.60
CA PRO A 360 -3.02 -5.19 13.49
C PRO A 360 -1.56 -4.81 13.27
N ARG A 361 -0.62 -5.74 13.53
CA ARG A 361 0.84 -5.55 13.32
C ARG A 361 1.32 -5.62 11.87
N ARG A 362 0.40 -5.82 10.92
CA ARG A 362 0.67 -5.95 9.48
C ARG A 362 0.06 -4.79 8.70
N PHE A 363 0.42 -4.67 7.41
CA PHE A 363 -0.07 -3.65 6.47
C PHE A 363 0.45 -2.23 6.68
N HIS A 364 1.40 -2.02 7.57
CA HIS A 364 1.98 -0.71 7.82
C HIS A 364 3.46 -0.79 8.17
N ALA A 365 4.13 0.34 7.95
CA ALA A 365 5.49 0.57 8.37
C ALA A 365 5.69 2.04 8.74
N ALA A 366 6.68 2.28 9.58
CA ALA A 366 7.15 3.59 9.94
C ALA A 366 8.67 3.69 9.73
N LYS A 367 9.14 4.91 9.48
CA LYS A 367 10.54 5.24 9.29
C LYS A 367 10.80 6.55 10.02
N PRO A 368 11.80 6.66 10.92
CA PRO A 368 12.14 7.93 11.54
C PRO A 368 12.34 9.01 10.48
N ALA A 369 11.94 10.25 10.74
CA ALA A 369 12.05 11.33 9.75
C ALA A 369 13.50 11.55 9.26
N SER A 370 14.48 11.31 10.13
CA SER A 370 15.92 11.35 9.84
C SER A 370 16.55 10.01 9.45
N GLY A 371 15.80 8.92 9.47
CA GLY A 371 16.31 7.57 9.21
C GLY A 371 16.14 7.13 7.76
N ASP A 372 16.81 6.03 7.38
CA ASP A 372 16.81 5.49 6.00
C ASP A 372 16.01 4.20 5.81
N ALA A 373 15.62 3.53 6.90
CA ALA A 373 14.99 2.21 6.86
C ALA A 373 13.53 2.23 7.33
N TRP A 374 12.67 1.53 6.59
CA TRP A 374 11.31 1.21 7.02
C TRP A 374 11.32 0.01 7.96
N ALA A 375 10.54 0.10 9.03
CA ALA A 375 10.36 -0.96 10.02
C ALA A 375 8.90 -0.97 10.52
N PRO A 376 8.47 -1.97 11.28
CA PRO A 376 7.23 -1.86 12.06
C PRO A 376 7.24 -0.59 12.93
N ILE A 377 6.06 -0.03 13.22
CA ILE A 377 5.94 1.07 14.20
C ILE A 377 6.64 0.64 15.51
N PRO A 378 7.61 1.41 16.03
CA PRO A 378 8.30 1.05 17.26
C PRO A 378 7.33 0.83 18.41
N THR A 379 7.56 -0.19 19.23
CA THR A 379 6.73 -0.46 20.43
C THR A 379 7.03 0.49 21.57
N THR A 380 8.17 1.19 21.51
CA THR A 380 8.60 2.18 22.49
C THR A 380 9.24 3.38 21.79
N ILE A 381 8.95 4.58 22.27
CA ILE A 381 9.54 5.83 21.78
C ILE A 381 9.98 6.66 22.98
N ASP A 382 11.25 7.05 23.04
CA ASP A 382 11.76 7.94 24.09
C ASP A 382 11.99 9.34 23.51
N ALA A 383 11.12 10.28 23.92
CA ALA A 383 11.17 11.71 23.62
C ALA A 383 11.41 12.54 24.90
N MET A 384 12.08 11.97 25.90
CA MET A 384 12.31 12.62 27.20
C MET A 384 13.35 13.75 27.16
N ASP A 385 14.14 13.85 26.09
CA ASP A 385 15.07 14.97 25.84
C ASP A 385 14.36 16.26 25.39
N GLY A 386 13.02 16.25 25.33
CA GLY A 386 12.19 17.37 24.92
C GLY A 386 12.06 17.53 23.40
N THR A 387 12.75 16.72 22.61
CA THR A 387 12.65 16.78 21.15
C THR A 387 11.52 15.88 20.66
N THR A 388 10.73 16.38 19.69
CA THR A 388 9.66 15.60 19.06
C THR A 388 10.25 14.45 18.26
N ARG A 389 9.69 13.24 18.45
CA ARG A 389 10.04 12.08 17.65
C ARG A 389 9.07 11.96 16.50
N GLU A 390 9.56 12.18 15.28
CA GLU A 390 8.76 12.13 14.07
C GLU A 390 9.07 10.89 13.24
N PHE A 391 8.02 10.28 12.71
CA PHE A 391 8.09 9.12 11.83
C PHE A 391 7.26 9.37 10.59
N ARG A 392 7.82 9.08 9.42
CA ARG A 392 7.04 8.91 8.18
C ARG A 392 6.32 7.58 8.28
N PHE A 393 5.05 7.55 7.92
CA PHE A 393 4.19 6.37 7.97
C PHE A 393 3.67 6.02 6.57
N VAL A 394 3.63 4.72 6.27
CA VAL A 394 2.91 4.16 5.14
C VAL A 394 2.06 2.98 5.57
N GLY A 395 0.90 2.81 4.94
CA GLY A 395 0.09 1.62 5.10
C GLY A 395 -0.73 1.29 3.85
N ILE A 396 -0.95 0.00 3.63
CA ILE A 396 -1.73 -0.52 2.50
C ILE A 396 -2.38 -1.85 2.90
N ALA A 397 -3.71 -1.87 2.98
CA ALA A 397 -4.43 -3.12 3.24
C ALA A 397 -4.49 -3.95 1.95
N THR A 398 -4.28 -5.26 2.03
CA THR A 398 -4.29 -6.14 0.85
C THR A 398 -5.46 -7.12 0.83
N GLY A 399 -6.42 -6.96 1.75
CA GLY A 399 -7.65 -7.76 1.79
C GLY A 399 -8.74 -7.20 0.88
N THR A 400 -9.94 -7.75 0.97
CA THR A 400 -11.12 -7.25 0.24
C THR A 400 -11.89 -6.16 1.00
N SER A 401 -11.58 -5.97 2.29
CA SER A 401 -12.26 -5.04 3.19
C SER A 401 -11.30 -4.03 3.83
N ASN A 402 -11.83 -2.90 4.27
CA ASN A 402 -11.09 -1.89 5.02
C ASN A 402 -10.51 -2.49 6.30
N VAL A 403 -9.30 -2.03 6.66
CA VAL A 403 -8.64 -2.38 7.92
C VAL A 403 -8.53 -1.12 8.76
N ALA A 404 -9.06 -1.17 9.99
CA ALA A 404 -8.84 -0.11 10.96
C ALA A 404 -7.60 -0.41 11.78
N LEU A 405 -6.49 0.24 11.45
CA LEU A 405 -5.29 0.24 12.28
C LEU A 405 -5.55 1.09 13.53
N GLN A 406 -5.39 0.49 14.70
CA GLN A 406 -5.40 1.19 15.98
C GLN A 406 -3.96 1.32 16.47
N VAL A 407 -3.51 2.55 16.71
CA VAL A 407 -2.23 2.82 17.37
C VAL A 407 -2.56 3.31 18.77
N ALA A 408 -2.62 2.38 19.72
CA ALA A 408 -2.76 2.70 21.12
C ALA A 408 -1.40 3.15 21.66
N ALA A 409 -1.28 4.42 22.07
CA ALA A 409 -0.06 4.94 22.65
C ALA A 409 -0.32 5.34 24.11
N THR A 410 0.43 4.75 25.03
CA THR A 410 0.44 5.08 26.46
C THR A 410 1.68 5.91 26.77
N ARG A 411 1.49 7.10 27.32
CA ARG A 411 2.57 7.92 27.85
C ARG A 411 2.94 7.39 29.24
N GLU A 412 4.09 6.73 29.34
CA GLU A 412 4.60 6.14 30.57
C GLU A 412 5.31 7.17 31.46
N ALA A 413 5.92 8.19 30.83
CA ALA A 413 6.50 9.35 31.52
C ALA A 413 6.36 10.61 30.64
N SER A 414 6.19 11.79 31.23
CA SER A 414 6.27 13.08 30.52
C SER A 414 7.55 13.85 30.89
N CYS A 415 8.00 14.81 30.07
CA CYS A 415 9.18 15.63 30.41
C CYS A 415 8.89 16.89 31.23
N GLN A 416 7.63 17.30 31.44
CA GLN A 416 7.33 18.48 32.27
C GLN A 416 7.71 18.19 33.72
N GLU A 417 8.79 18.76 34.26
CA GLU A 417 9.23 18.47 35.64
C GLU A 417 8.09 18.51 36.66
N CYS A 418 8.06 17.55 37.59
CA CYS A 418 7.00 17.50 38.58
C CYS A 418 7.17 18.63 39.59
N GLN A 419 6.44 19.74 39.34
CA GLN A 419 6.48 20.98 40.11
C GLN A 419 7.89 21.54 40.36
N ALA A 420 8.76 21.47 39.34
CA ALA A 420 10.10 22.08 39.32
C ALA A 420 11.08 21.68 40.43
N SER A 421 10.85 20.56 41.13
CA SER A 421 11.85 19.99 42.05
C SER A 421 12.47 18.73 41.46
N ARG A 422 13.80 18.71 41.41
CA ARG A 422 14.60 17.52 41.12
C ARG A 422 14.97 16.73 42.37
N GLU A 423 14.68 17.26 43.55
CA GLU A 423 14.99 16.61 44.81
C GLU A 423 14.06 15.41 45.05
N ILE A 424 14.66 14.37 45.60
CA ILE A 424 13.96 13.18 46.08
C ILE A 424 14.32 12.95 47.54
N ASP A 425 13.32 12.64 48.34
CA ASP A 425 13.52 12.13 49.68
C ASP A 425 13.60 10.60 49.60
N ARG A 426 14.80 10.06 49.84
CA ARG A 426 15.05 8.61 49.78
C ARG A 426 14.20 7.82 50.77
N CYS A 427 13.70 8.45 51.84
CA CYS A 427 12.75 7.79 52.74
C CYS A 427 11.50 7.33 51.99
N LEU A 428 11.04 8.09 50.99
CA LEU A 428 9.84 7.80 50.21
C LEU A 428 10.00 6.62 49.25
N ILE A 429 11.21 6.21 48.90
CA ILE A 429 11.42 5.13 47.93
C ILE A 429 10.96 3.78 48.54
N GLY A 430 10.14 3.05 47.77
CA GLY A 430 9.60 1.74 48.16
C GLY A 430 8.13 1.57 47.78
N THR A 431 7.53 0.44 48.20
CA THR A 431 6.09 0.20 48.07
C THR A 431 5.41 0.43 49.42
N TRP A 432 4.34 1.20 49.42
CA TRP A 432 3.61 1.66 50.58
C TRP A 432 2.17 1.16 50.55
N GLN A 433 1.68 0.57 51.63
CA GLN A 433 0.28 0.16 51.78
C GLN A 433 -0.45 1.20 52.62
N LEU A 434 -1.59 1.71 52.15
CA LEU A 434 -2.45 2.57 52.96
C LEU A 434 -2.98 1.76 54.15
N THR A 435 -2.66 2.20 55.37
CA THR A 435 -3.08 1.54 56.62
C THR A 435 -4.13 2.34 57.38
N THR A 436 -4.09 3.66 57.29
CA THR A 436 -5.16 4.53 57.83
C THR A 436 -5.70 5.41 56.73
N ASP A 437 -6.95 5.18 56.35
CA ASP A 437 -7.69 6.02 55.41
C ASP A 437 -8.22 7.26 56.14
N GLY A 438 -7.44 8.35 56.04
CA GLY A 438 -7.80 9.63 56.66
C GLY A 438 -9.16 10.16 56.20
N MET A 439 -9.62 9.79 55.00
CA MET A 439 -10.88 10.29 54.47
C MET A 439 -12.07 9.77 55.29
N GLN A 440 -12.03 8.50 55.72
CA GLN A 440 -13.08 7.93 56.57
C GLN A 440 -13.14 8.62 57.93
N GLN A 441 -11.97 8.94 58.50
CA GLN A 441 -11.90 9.69 59.75
C GLN A 441 -12.46 11.11 59.56
N TRP A 442 -12.04 11.80 58.51
CA TRP A 442 -12.52 13.16 58.22
C TRP A 442 -14.04 13.21 58.04
N VAL A 443 -14.61 12.26 57.29
CA VAL A 443 -16.08 12.16 57.11
C VAL A 443 -16.77 11.97 58.46
N ARG A 444 -16.25 11.11 59.34
CA ARG A 444 -16.83 10.91 60.68
C ARG A 444 -16.81 12.19 61.53
N GLU A 445 -15.77 13.00 61.40
CA GLU A 445 -15.59 14.22 62.19
C GLU A 445 -16.38 15.42 61.63
N HIS A 446 -16.46 15.56 60.31
CA HIS A 446 -16.97 16.77 59.64
C HIS A 446 -18.35 16.59 58.99
N ALA A 447 -18.86 15.35 58.90
CA ALA A 447 -20.20 15.07 58.42
C ALA A 447 -21.01 14.34 59.52
N PRO A 448 -21.39 15.03 60.63
CA PRO A 448 -22.04 14.40 61.78
C PRO A 448 -23.38 13.73 61.45
N ASN A 449 -24.02 14.15 60.35
CA ASN A 449 -25.27 13.56 59.86
C ASN A 449 -25.05 12.33 58.97
N PHE A 450 -23.80 11.94 58.68
CA PHE A 450 -23.44 10.82 57.82
C PHE A 450 -22.64 9.77 58.60
N HIS A 451 -23.22 8.58 58.75
CA HIS A 451 -22.61 7.45 59.42
C HIS A 451 -22.11 6.42 58.41
N ILE A 452 -20.79 6.24 58.30
CA ILE A 452 -20.20 5.18 57.48
C ILE A 452 -20.50 3.82 58.13
N THR A 453 -21.28 2.98 57.46
CA THR A 453 -21.66 1.65 57.96
C THR A 453 -20.68 0.57 57.51
N ARG A 454 -20.06 0.72 56.34
CA ARG A 454 -19.02 -0.18 55.83
C ARG A 454 -18.06 0.62 54.96
N ALA A 455 -16.77 0.36 55.10
CA ALA A 455 -15.78 0.83 54.15
C ALA A 455 -14.77 -0.29 53.90
N SER A 456 -14.43 -0.49 52.63
CA SER A 456 -13.36 -1.40 52.22
C SER A 456 -12.45 -0.70 51.23
N THR A 457 -11.16 -0.98 51.37
CA THR A 457 -10.10 -0.45 50.52
C THR A 457 -9.18 -1.61 50.15
N GLU A 458 -9.27 -2.06 48.90
CA GLU A 458 -8.42 -3.12 48.36
C GLU A 458 -7.42 -2.54 47.35
N GLY A 459 -6.21 -3.09 47.30
CA GLY A 459 -5.19 -2.70 46.32
C GLY A 459 -4.63 -1.28 46.46
N ASN A 460 -4.80 -0.62 47.62
CA ASN A 460 -4.26 0.71 47.91
C ASN A 460 -2.75 0.70 48.22
N THR A 461 -1.96 0.24 47.25
CA THR A 461 -0.51 0.38 47.27
C THR A 461 -0.08 1.63 46.52
N LEU A 462 0.98 2.27 46.98
CA LEU A 462 1.70 3.34 46.28
C LEU A 462 3.17 2.92 46.17
N THR A 463 3.66 2.71 44.96
CA THR A 463 5.07 2.43 44.69
C THR A 463 5.74 3.70 44.21
N LEU A 464 6.84 4.08 44.86
CA LEU A 464 7.67 5.25 44.53
C LEU A 464 9.08 4.76 44.19
N ASN A 465 9.49 4.96 42.94
CA ASN A 465 10.77 4.47 42.41
C ASN A 465 11.86 5.55 42.47
N GLU A 466 13.13 5.13 42.49
CA GLU A 466 14.28 6.05 42.50
C GLU A 466 14.38 6.90 41.23
N ASP A 467 13.85 6.42 40.10
CA ASP A 467 13.77 7.15 38.83
C ASP A 467 12.69 8.24 38.80
N ARG A 468 12.07 8.53 39.96
CA ARG A 468 10.98 9.50 40.16
C ARG A 468 9.65 9.11 39.52
N THR A 469 9.47 7.87 39.10
CA THR A 469 8.16 7.36 38.71
C THR A 469 7.39 6.86 39.93
N PHE A 470 6.06 6.96 39.87
CA PHE A 470 5.17 6.32 40.83
C PHE A 470 4.09 5.51 40.10
N MET A 471 3.58 4.50 40.80
CA MET A 471 2.43 3.73 40.36
C MET A 471 1.58 3.36 41.58
N THR A 472 0.27 3.50 41.48
CA THR A 472 -0.65 2.94 42.47
C THR A 472 -0.98 1.49 42.11
N GLY A 473 -1.38 0.69 43.10
CA GLY A 473 -2.06 -0.59 42.83
C GLY A 473 -3.41 -0.36 42.16
N SER A 474 -4.03 -1.45 41.71
CA SER A 474 -5.44 -1.44 41.28
C SER A 474 -6.31 -1.23 42.51
N SER A 475 -6.61 0.03 42.80
CA SER A 475 -7.39 0.45 43.95
C SER A 475 -8.86 0.13 43.71
N HIS A 476 -9.50 -0.52 44.68
CA HIS A 476 -10.95 -0.66 44.78
C HIS A 476 -11.39 -0.13 46.13
N VAL A 477 -12.06 1.02 46.12
CA VAL A 477 -12.65 1.62 47.33
C VAL A 477 -14.16 1.45 47.26
N SER A 478 -14.74 0.85 48.29
CA SER A 478 -16.18 0.83 48.47
C SER A 478 -16.53 1.41 49.83
N ALA A 479 -17.53 2.29 49.87
CA ALA A 479 -18.05 2.83 51.11
C ALA A 479 -19.56 2.80 51.08
N SER A 480 -20.20 2.38 52.16
CA SER A 480 -21.62 2.56 52.39
C SER A 480 -21.84 3.37 53.65
N GLY A 481 -22.88 4.20 53.64
CA GLY A 481 -23.25 4.98 54.81
C GLY A 481 -24.71 5.37 54.81
N GLU A 482 -25.15 5.83 55.97
CA GLU A 482 -26.50 6.33 56.20
C GLU A 482 -26.43 7.81 56.55
N MET A 483 -27.30 8.60 55.93
CA MET A 483 -27.46 10.01 56.26
C MET A 483 -28.83 10.20 56.93
N SER A 484 -28.84 10.85 58.10
CA SER A 484 -30.07 11.25 58.78
C SER A 484 -30.19 12.77 58.77
N THR A 485 -31.26 13.27 58.15
CA THR A 485 -31.66 14.68 58.24
C THR A 485 -33.04 14.78 58.89
N PRO A 486 -33.43 15.94 59.46
CA PRO A 486 -34.79 16.12 59.95
C PRO A 486 -35.79 15.86 58.82
N GLY A 487 -36.51 14.72 58.90
CA GLY A 487 -37.53 14.32 57.93
C GLY A 487 -37.12 13.26 56.89
N ALA A 488 -35.85 12.85 56.80
CA ALA A 488 -35.43 11.83 55.83
C ALA A 488 -34.25 10.97 56.30
N ARG A 489 -34.27 9.70 55.89
CA ARG A 489 -33.10 8.80 55.92
C ARG A 489 -32.68 8.48 54.49
N ALA A 490 -31.40 8.63 54.23
CA ALA A 490 -30.79 8.25 52.96
C ALA A 490 -29.72 7.18 53.19
N HIS A 491 -29.66 6.19 52.29
CA HIS A 491 -28.57 5.22 52.25
C HIS A 491 -27.73 5.46 51.01
N GLY A 492 -26.41 5.59 51.15
CA GLY A 492 -25.48 5.83 50.06
C GLY A 492 -24.45 4.72 49.95
N THR A 493 -24.13 4.28 48.74
CA THR A 493 -22.96 3.45 48.43
C THR A 493 -22.10 4.13 47.37
N ALA A 494 -20.82 4.33 47.66
CA ALA A 494 -19.82 4.80 46.70
C ALA A 494 -18.88 3.66 46.32
N ARG A 495 -18.54 3.57 45.04
CA ARG A 495 -17.52 2.65 44.51
C ARG A 495 -16.55 3.43 43.64
N LEU A 496 -15.27 3.30 43.90
CA LEU A 496 -14.18 3.85 43.10
C LEU A 496 -13.24 2.71 42.71
N ALA A 497 -12.85 2.67 41.45
CA ALA A 497 -11.82 1.78 40.95
C ALA A 497 -10.85 2.56 40.07
N GLY A 498 -9.56 2.34 40.25
CA GLY A 498 -8.59 3.03 39.42
C GLY A 498 -7.16 2.62 39.66
N GLN A 499 -6.34 2.97 38.69
CA GLN A 499 -4.90 2.88 38.79
C GLN A 499 -4.31 4.15 38.19
N VAL A 500 -3.32 4.72 38.86
CA VAL A 500 -2.65 5.95 38.47
C VAL A 500 -1.15 5.71 38.46
N SER A 501 -0.49 6.23 37.45
CA SER A 501 0.97 6.30 37.40
C SER A 501 1.40 7.68 36.95
N GLY A 502 2.62 8.05 37.30
CA GLY A 502 3.17 9.33 36.90
C GLY A 502 4.52 9.56 37.50
N ARG A 503 4.83 10.82 37.75
CA ARG A 503 6.09 11.23 38.37
C ARG A 503 5.85 11.86 39.72
N TRP A 504 6.86 11.76 40.58
CA TRP A 504 6.83 12.35 41.89
C TRP A 504 8.13 13.10 42.17
N SER A 505 8.05 14.09 43.06
CA SER A 505 9.21 14.75 43.64
C SER A 505 8.93 15.09 45.09
N ALA A 506 9.98 15.30 45.88
CA ALA A 506 9.82 15.69 47.26
C ALA A 506 10.91 16.69 47.68
N ALA A 507 10.49 17.87 48.14
CA ALA A 507 11.38 18.93 48.60
C ALA A 507 10.70 19.76 49.68
N GLY A 508 11.45 20.20 50.69
CA GLY A 508 10.96 21.10 51.74
C GLY A 508 9.71 20.58 52.48
N GLY A 509 9.62 19.26 52.71
CA GLY A 509 8.46 18.63 53.35
C GLY A 509 7.19 18.59 52.48
N ARG A 510 7.31 18.85 51.17
CA ARG A 510 6.23 18.78 50.19
C ARG A 510 6.43 17.55 49.30
N PHE A 511 5.39 16.75 49.17
CA PHE A 511 5.31 15.60 48.27
C PHE A 511 4.47 16.00 47.07
N ASN A 512 5.09 16.04 45.90
CA ASN A 512 4.46 16.42 44.65
C ASN A 512 4.18 15.15 43.85
N MET A 513 2.95 15.02 43.37
CA MET A 513 2.54 13.94 42.48
C MET A 513 2.03 14.56 41.19
N CYS A 514 2.57 14.11 40.07
CA CYS A 514 2.26 14.57 38.73
C CYS A 514 1.81 13.37 37.91
N PRO A 515 0.51 13.05 37.93
CA PRO A 515 -0.05 11.93 37.18
C PRO A 515 0.24 12.08 35.69
N ASP A 516 0.82 11.05 35.07
CA ASP A 516 1.07 11.02 33.63
C ASP A 516 0.07 10.11 32.90
N ALA A 517 -0.42 9.08 33.59
CA ALA A 517 -1.42 8.15 33.09
C ALA A 517 -2.29 7.64 34.25
N GLY A 518 -3.51 7.22 33.91
CA GLY A 518 -4.43 6.64 34.88
C GLY A 518 -5.86 7.09 34.63
N ALA A 519 -6.78 6.24 35.08
CA ALA A 519 -8.19 6.56 35.12
C ALA A 519 -8.72 6.14 36.48
N VAL A 520 -9.51 7.02 37.09
CA VAL A 520 -10.32 6.71 38.26
C VAL A 520 -11.76 6.72 37.80
N ALA A 521 -12.40 5.57 37.79
CA ALA A 521 -13.80 5.43 37.48
C ALA A 521 -14.57 5.16 38.77
N GLY A 522 -15.78 5.71 38.89
CA GLY A 522 -16.57 5.47 40.08
C GLY A 522 -18.03 5.81 39.91
N SER A 523 -18.81 5.40 40.90
CA SER A 523 -20.24 5.68 40.98
C SER A 523 -20.64 5.91 42.42
N VAL A 524 -21.60 6.81 42.62
CA VAL A 524 -22.28 7.01 43.90
C VAL A 524 -23.75 6.68 43.68
N THR A 525 -24.24 5.70 44.42
CA THR A 525 -25.64 5.31 44.45
C THR A 525 -26.26 5.78 45.75
N THR A 526 -27.30 6.60 45.69
CA THR A 526 -28.01 7.13 46.86
C THR A 526 -29.48 6.73 46.81
N THR A 527 -30.01 6.20 47.90
CA THR A 527 -31.41 5.82 48.09
C THR A 527 -32.06 6.74 49.10
N ILE A 528 -33.08 7.49 48.70
CA ILE A 528 -33.82 8.42 49.58
C ILE A 528 -35.31 8.12 49.42
N HIS A 529 -36.02 7.86 50.52
CA HIS A 529 -37.45 7.47 50.51
C HIS A 529 -37.79 6.33 49.52
N GLY A 530 -36.92 5.33 49.43
CA GLY A 530 -37.09 4.18 48.51
C GLY A 530 -36.72 4.44 47.05
N ARG A 531 -36.40 5.69 46.66
CA ARG A 531 -35.93 6.03 45.31
C ARG A 531 -34.41 5.99 45.24
N THR A 532 -33.88 5.19 44.32
CA THR A 532 -32.42 5.05 44.09
C THR A 532 -31.97 5.90 42.90
N ILE A 533 -30.90 6.66 43.08
CA ILE A 533 -30.23 7.45 42.04
C ILE A 533 -28.77 7.01 42.00
N THR A 534 -28.27 6.62 40.82
CA THR A 534 -26.85 6.34 40.61
C THR A 534 -26.26 7.41 39.73
N SER A 535 -25.25 8.11 40.25
CA SER A 535 -24.51 9.15 39.53
C SER A 535 -23.08 8.64 39.28
N PRO A 536 -22.59 8.64 38.03
CA PRO A 536 -21.18 8.40 37.77
C PRO A 536 -20.35 9.52 38.40
N MET A 537 -19.21 9.19 39.01
CA MET A 537 -18.25 10.20 39.42
C MET A 537 -17.50 10.68 38.17
N PRO A 538 -17.43 12.00 37.92
CA PRO A 538 -16.77 12.53 36.73
C PRO A 538 -15.30 12.13 36.76
N VAL A 539 -14.84 11.48 35.68
CA VAL A 539 -13.44 11.12 35.47
C VAL A 539 -12.71 12.38 35.04
N ASN A 540 -12.28 13.18 36.02
CA ASN A 540 -11.41 14.32 35.74
C ASN A 540 -9.98 13.81 35.57
N ALA A 541 -9.28 14.33 34.56
CA ALA A 541 -7.84 14.14 34.46
C ALA A 541 -7.19 14.63 35.75
N LEU A 542 -6.48 13.74 36.45
CA LEU A 542 -5.83 14.07 37.71
C LEU A 542 -4.81 15.17 37.45
N GLN A 543 -4.99 16.31 38.11
CA GLN A 543 -4.05 17.42 38.02
C GLN A 543 -2.83 17.15 38.89
N PRO A 544 -1.65 17.66 38.54
CA PRO A 544 -0.52 17.69 39.45
C PRO A 544 -0.90 18.32 40.79
N TYR A 545 -0.55 17.68 41.88
CA TYR A 545 -0.87 18.17 43.23
C TYR A 545 0.34 18.05 44.14
N SER A 546 0.33 18.88 45.18
CA SER A 546 1.40 18.99 46.15
C SER A 546 0.82 19.07 47.54
N GLN A 547 1.37 18.26 48.44
CA GLN A 547 0.82 18.06 49.78
C GLN A 547 1.96 17.94 50.80
N PRO A 548 1.78 18.43 52.04
CA PRO A 548 2.75 18.18 53.10
C PRO A 548 2.85 16.67 53.35
N TYR A 549 4.07 16.21 53.67
CA TYR A 549 4.31 14.84 54.07
C TYR A 549 5.34 14.75 55.20
N VAL A 550 5.30 13.63 55.91
CA VAL A 550 6.34 13.23 56.86
C VAL A 550 6.66 11.77 56.59
N CYS A 551 7.94 11.47 56.39
CA CYS A 551 8.42 10.10 56.20
C CYS A 551 9.41 9.73 57.31
N SER A 552 9.18 8.61 57.98
CA SER A 552 10.05 8.09 59.03
C SER A 552 10.19 6.57 58.94
N GLY A 553 11.28 6.10 58.34
CA GLY A 553 11.60 4.67 58.21
C GLY A 553 10.53 3.89 57.43
N SER A 554 9.60 3.25 58.16
CA SER A 554 8.51 2.43 57.63
C SER A 554 7.14 3.13 57.60
N SER A 555 7.05 4.40 58.02
CA SER A 555 5.80 5.16 58.04
C SER A 555 5.86 6.38 57.10
N LEU A 556 4.82 6.56 56.28
CA LEU A 556 4.60 7.74 55.45
C LEU A 556 3.25 8.35 55.81
N ARG A 557 3.27 9.63 56.22
CA ARG A 557 2.06 10.43 56.46
C ARG A 557 1.94 11.49 55.38
N VAL A 558 0.74 11.60 54.82
CA VAL A 558 0.44 12.51 53.73
C VAL A 558 -0.79 13.33 54.10
N THR A 559 -0.69 14.65 54.05
CA THR A 559 -1.77 15.56 54.47
C THR A 559 -2.40 16.23 53.26
N THR A 560 -3.62 15.84 52.91
CA THR A 560 -4.36 16.39 51.77
C THR A 560 -5.31 17.49 52.26
N PRO A 561 -5.22 18.73 51.73
CA PRO A 561 -6.21 19.75 52.04
C PRO A 561 -7.57 19.36 51.45
N VAL A 562 -8.63 19.56 52.23
CA VAL A 562 -10.02 19.42 51.79
C VAL A 562 -10.72 20.78 51.92
N GLY A 563 -11.79 20.99 51.17
CA GLY A 563 -12.49 22.28 51.13
C GLY A 563 -12.86 22.79 52.53
N GLY A 564 -12.91 24.12 52.71
CA GLY A 564 -13.25 24.74 54.00
C GLY A 564 -12.10 24.84 55.00
N GLY A 565 -10.84 24.63 54.58
CA GLY A 565 -9.66 24.77 55.43
C GLY A 565 -9.32 23.54 56.28
N SER A 566 -10.12 22.48 56.21
CA SER A 566 -9.82 21.20 56.86
C SER A 566 -8.74 20.43 56.09
N THR A 567 -8.12 19.44 56.76
CA THR A 567 -7.14 18.55 56.14
C THR A 567 -7.45 17.09 56.46
N VAL A 568 -7.02 16.19 55.58
CA VAL A 568 -7.11 14.74 55.71
C VAL A 568 -5.71 14.18 55.80
N THR A 569 -5.39 13.41 56.84
CA THR A 569 -4.08 12.74 56.94
C THR A 569 -4.22 11.25 56.63
N SER A 570 -3.59 10.82 55.54
CA SER A 570 -3.46 9.42 55.17
C SER A 570 -2.15 8.84 55.71
N VAL A 571 -2.20 7.63 56.25
CA VAL A 571 -1.01 6.93 56.76
C VAL A 571 -0.75 5.68 55.93
N TYR A 572 0.49 5.52 55.50
CA TYR A 572 0.97 4.37 54.77
C TYR A 572 2.09 3.67 55.53
N THR A 573 2.14 2.35 55.41
CA THR A 573 3.21 1.51 55.95
C THR A 573 4.02 0.90 54.82
N LYS A 574 5.35 0.94 54.92
CA LYS A 574 6.25 0.40 53.90
C LYS A 574 6.17 -1.12 53.88
N VAL A 575 5.85 -1.68 52.71
CA VAL A 575 5.72 -3.13 52.46
C VAL A 575 7.00 -3.70 51.84
N SER A 576 7.71 -2.91 51.03
CA SER A 576 9.01 -3.30 50.46
C SER A 576 9.95 -2.09 50.32
N GLY A 577 11.26 -2.35 50.43
CA GLY A 577 12.31 -1.37 50.18
C GLY A 577 12.49 -1.00 48.71
N PRO A 578 13.56 -0.24 48.37
CA PRO A 578 13.95 0.06 46.99
C PRO A 578 14.06 -1.23 46.17
N ARG A 579 13.55 -1.20 44.94
CA ARG A 579 13.80 -2.25 43.95
C ARG A 579 14.90 -1.83 43.01
#